data_AF-A0A6P0K4E5-F1
#
_entry.id   AF-A0A6P0K4E5-F1
#
_cell.length_a   1.000
_cell.length_b   1.000
_cell.length_c   1.000
_cell.angle_alpha   90.00
_cell.angle_beta   90.00
_cell.angle_gamma   90.00
#
_symmetry.space_group_name_H-M   'P 1'
#
loop_
_entity.id
_entity.type
_entity.pdbx_description
1 polymer ?
#
loop_
_entity_poly.entity_id
_entity_poly.type
_entity_poly.pdbx_seq_one_letter_code
_entity_poly.pdbx_strand_id
1 'polypeptide(L)'
;MQKELVVWLMFTVVASLIPVMLDYCGRIITTNRRPDSEEFFSDGQLLLIAVVLGSEAMGGVILTDKNYSLWQIITIGSGFITTLCAGLLYPFILNAQQTGNLKDRKFVIKSIFLLFLISLGTSFICKAISL
;
A
#
# COMPACT_ATOMS: atom_id res chain seq x y z
N MET A 1 8.51 -23.18 -1.65
CA MET A 1 9.30 -21.95 -1.39
C MET A 1 9.12 -20.86 -2.44
N GLN A 2 9.92 -20.71 -3.51
CA GLN A 2 9.80 -19.55 -4.41
C GLN A 2 8.43 -19.45 -5.13
N LYS A 3 7.84 -20.58 -5.53
CA LYS A 3 6.54 -20.59 -6.24
C LYS A 3 5.39 -20.11 -5.36
N GLU A 4 5.34 -20.51 -4.08
CA GLU A 4 4.30 -20.08 -3.14
C GLU A 4 4.40 -18.58 -2.86
N LEU A 5 5.63 -18.06 -2.74
CA LEU A 5 5.87 -16.66 -2.48
C LEU A 5 5.48 -15.78 -3.68
N VAL A 6 5.78 -16.23 -4.91
CA VAL A 6 5.35 -15.55 -6.14
C VAL A 6 3.83 -15.61 -6.32
N VAL A 7 3.20 -16.76 -6.06
CA VAL A 7 1.74 -16.91 -6.16
C VAL A 7 1.02 -16.04 -5.13
N TRP A 8 1.51 -16.02 -3.88
CA TRP A 8 0.99 -15.13 -2.85
C TRP A 8 1.15 -13.66 -3.26
N LEU A 9 2.33 -13.24 -3.72
CA LEU A 9 2.56 -11.86 -4.16
C LEU A 9 1.61 -11.47 -5.30
N MET A 10 1.49 -12.32 -6.32
CA MET A 10 0.58 -12.09 -7.45
C MET A 10 -0.87 -12.01 -6.96
N PHE A 11 -1.29 -12.91 -6.07
CA PHE A 11 -2.63 -12.89 -5.51
C PHE A 11 -2.90 -11.60 -4.73
N THR A 12 -2.00 -11.19 -3.83
CA THR A 12 -2.21 -10.00 -2.99
C THR A 12 -2.17 -8.71 -3.81
N VAL A 13 -1.30 -8.62 -4.83
CA VAL A 13 -1.28 -7.49 -5.77
C VAL A 13 -2.57 -7.44 -6.60
N VAL A 14 -3.04 -8.57 -7.14
CA VAL A 14 -4.28 -8.61 -7.92
C VAL A 14 -5.49 -8.29 -7.04
N ALA A 15 -5.59 -8.90 -5.86
CA ALA A 15 -6.69 -8.67 -4.92
C ALA A 15 -6.75 -7.22 -4.45
N SER A 16 -5.61 -6.56 -4.24
CA SER A 16 -5.56 -5.16 -3.86
C SER A 16 -5.89 -4.19 -5.00
N LEU A 17 -5.72 -4.60 -6.26
CA LEU A 17 -6.18 -3.82 -7.43
C LEU A 17 -7.69 -3.86 -7.62
N ILE A 18 -8.40 -4.85 -7.08
CA ILE A 18 -9.87 -4.96 -7.20
C ILE A 18 -10.61 -3.71 -6.68
N PRO A 19 -10.41 -3.26 -5.42
CA PRO A 19 -11.09 -2.06 -4.93
C PRO A 19 -10.76 -0.80 -5.73
N VAL A 20 -9.53 -0.69 -6.23
CA VAL A 20 -9.09 0.40 -7.11
C VAL A 20 -9.85 0.38 -8.44
N MET A 21 -9.97 -0.79 -9.07
CA MET A 21 -10.75 -0.96 -10.30
C MET A 21 -12.24 -0.68 -10.08
N LEU A 22 -12.80 -1.10 -8.93
CA LEU A 22 -14.20 -0.84 -8.59
C LEU A 22 -14.47 0.66 -8.40
N ASP A 23 -13.57 1.39 -7.74
CA ASP A 23 -13.71 2.85 -7.59
C ASP A 23 -13.58 3.56 -8.95
N TYR A 24 -12.63 3.16 -9.79
CA TYR A 24 -12.46 3.69 -11.14
C TYR A 24 -13.73 3.50 -11.99
N CYS A 25 -14.28 2.28 -12.00
CA CYS A 25 -15.55 1.98 -12.68
C CYS A 25 -16.72 2.77 -12.09
N GLY A 26 -16.80 2.87 -10.76
CA GLY A 26 -17.83 3.64 -10.07
C GLY A 26 -17.83 5.11 -10.50
N ARG A 27 -16.66 5.74 -10.60
CA ARG A 27 -16.53 7.15 -11.05
C ARG A 27 -16.94 7.37 -12.49
N ILE A 28 -16.65 6.43 -13.39
CA ILE A 28 -17.11 6.50 -14.77
C ILE A 28 -18.64 6.48 -14.83
N ILE A 29 -19.27 5.60 -14.06
CA ILE A 29 -20.73 5.45 -14.03
C ILE A 29 -21.40 6.68 -13.42
N THR A 30 -20.85 7.24 -12.33
CA THR A 30 -21.48 8.36 -11.62
C THR A 30 -21.20 9.72 -12.23
N THR A 31 -20.00 9.93 -12.78
CA THR A 31 -19.52 11.26 -13.20
C THR A 31 -19.55 11.44 -14.72
N ASN A 32 -19.76 10.34 -15.48
CA ASN A 32 -19.81 10.30 -16.95
C ASN A 32 -18.57 10.93 -17.63
N ARG A 33 -17.48 11.06 -16.89
CA ARG A 33 -16.20 11.63 -17.31
C ARG A 33 -15.13 10.60 -17.03
N ARG A 34 -14.21 10.38 -17.97
CA ARG A 34 -13.03 9.55 -17.70
C ARG A 34 -12.18 10.29 -16.68
N PRO A 35 -11.95 9.73 -15.48
CA PRO A 35 -11.07 10.36 -14.52
C PRO A 35 -9.67 10.44 -15.12
N ASP A 36 -9.05 11.61 -14.96
CA ASP A 36 -7.67 11.80 -15.39
C ASP A 36 -6.78 10.85 -14.58
N SER A 37 -5.88 10.16 -15.26
CA SER A 37 -4.98 9.19 -14.63
C SER A 37 -4.17 9.81 -13.48
N GLU A 38 -3.76 11.08 -13.62
CA GLU A 38 -3.06 11.80 -12.56
C GLU A 38 -3.94 12.07 -11.34
N GLU A 39 -5.23 12.34 -11.55
CA GLU A 39 -6.19 12.54 -10.47
C GLU A 39 -6.39 11.25 -9.69
N PHE A 40 -6.59 10.15 -10.40
CA PHE A 40 -6.80 8.83 -9.81
C PHE A 40 -5.62 8.35 -8.96
N PHE A 41 -4.38 8.52 -9.43
CA PHE A 41 -3.20 8.16 -8.64
C PHE A 41 -2.93 9.11 -7.48
N SER A 42 -3.45 10.34 -7.53
CA SER A 42 -3.32 11.31 -6.44
C SER A 42 -4.31 11.08 -5.29
N ASP A 43 -5.34 10.26 -5.47
CA ASP A 43 -6.39 10.00 -4.47
C ASP A 43 -5.93 9.15 -3.26
N GLY A 44 -4.65 8.74 -3.24
CA GLY A 44 -4.06 8.06 -2.09
C GLY A 44 -4.52 6.62 -1.89
N GLN A 45 -5.36 6.05 -2.75
CA GLN A 45 -5.83 4.65 -2.61
C GLN A 45 -4.69 3.63 -2.57
N LEU A 46 -3.59 3.90 -3.28
CA LEU A 46 -2.35 3.10 -3.20
C LEU A 46 -1.76 3.05 -1.79
N LEU A 47 -1.94 4.10 -0.97
CA LEU A 47 -1.51 4.08 0.43
C LEU A 47 -2.36 3.13 1.27
N LEU A 48 -3.68 3.04 1.01
CA LEU A 48 -4.53 2.06 1.69
C LEU A 48 -4.10 0.64 1.37
N ILE A 49 -3.73 0.37 0.11
CA ILE A 49 -3.14 -0.92 -0.26
C ILE A 49 -1.83 -1.15 0.48
N ALA A 50 -0.95 -0.14 0.52
CA ALA A 50 0.32 -0.23 1.25
C ALA A 50 0.12 -0.54 2.74
N VAL A 51 -0.93 0.00 3.37
CA VAL A 51 -1.30 -0.28 4.76
C VAL A 51 -1.72 -1.74 4.93
N VAL A 52 -2.57 -2.25 4.04
CA VAL A 52 -3.06 -3.64 4.11
C VAL A 52 -1.89 -4.61 3.91
N LEU A 53 -1.03 -4.37 2.91
CA LEU A 53 0.15 -5.20 2.62
C LEU A 53 1.15 -5.22 3.78
N GLY A 54 1.42 -4.06 4.38
CA GLY A 54 2.30 -3.95 5.53
C GLY A 54 1.72 -4.69 6.73
N SER A 55 0.42 -4.51 6.99
CA SER A 55 -0.29 -5.13 8.12
C SER A 55 -0.35 -6.66 8.02
N GLU A 56 -0.66 -7.20 6.84
CA GLU A 56 -0.69 -8.65 6.62
C GLU A 56 0.69 -9.28 6.81
N ALA A 57 1.73 -8.66 6.22
CA ALA A 57 3.07 -9.19 6.29
C ALA A 57 3.66 -9.16 7.71
N MET A 58 3.40 -8.09 8.48
CA MET A 58 3.73 -8.05 9.90
C MET A 58 3.01 -9.15 10.69
N GLY A 59 1.69 -9.32 10.47
CA GLY A 59 0.91 -10.36 11.12
C GLY A 59 1.45 -11.77 10.82
N GLY A 60 1.87 -12.02 9.57
CA GLY A 60 2.49 -13.28 9.17
C GLY A 60 3.76 -13.60 9.98
N VAL A 61 4.69 -12.64 10.10
CA VAL A 61 5.93 -12.87 10.88
C VAL A 61 5.62 -13.05 12.37
N ILE A 62 4.68 -12.27 12.91
CA ILE A 62 4.33 -12.31 14.34
C ILE A 62 3.67 -13.65 14.73
N LEU A 63 2.89 -14.25 13.82
CA LEU A 63 2.16 -15.49 14.11
C LEU A 63 2.99 -16.76 13.87
N THR A 64 4.09 -16.67 13.11
CA THR A 64 4.86 -17.85 12.69
C THR A 64 5.97 -18.23 13.66
N ASP A 65 6.59 -17.26 14.34
CA ASP A 65 7.80 -17.49 15.11
C ASP A 65 7.65 -17.15 16.60
N LYS A 66 8.14 -18.02 17.49
CA LYS A 66 8.13 -17.80 18.94
C LYS A 66 9.42 -17.15 19.46
N ASN A 67 10.50 -17.21 18.68
CA ASN A 67 11.80 -16.63 19.03
C ASN A 67 12.25 -15.66 17.94
N TYR A 68 11.96 -14.38 18.12
CA TYR A 68 12.32 -13.36 17.15
C TYR A 68 13.82 -13.10 17.14
N SER A 69 14.44 -13.28 15.99
CA SER A 69 15.78 -12.76 15.71
C SER A 69 15.75 -11.22 15.60
N LEU A 70 16.89 -10.58 15.89
CA LEU A 70 17.01 -9.12 15.84
C LEU A 70 16.65 -8.55 14.46
N TRP A 71 16.94 -9.30 13.39
CA TRP A 71 16.56 -8.96 12.02
C TRP A 71 15.05 -8.95 11.78
N GLN A 72 14.32 -9.96 12.30
CA GLN A 72 12.85 -10.00 12.21
C GLN A 72 12.21 -8.78 12.89
N ILE A 73 12.73 -8.38 14.05
CA ILE A 73 12.24 -7.20 14.80
C ILE A 73 12.43 -5.92 13.97
N ILE A 74 13.60 -5.74 13.34
CA ILE A 74 13.87 -4.59 12.46
C ILE A 74 12.91 -4.58 11.27
N THR A 75 12.68 -5.73 10.63
CA THR A 75 11.79 -5.82 9.48
C THR A 75 10.34 -5.52 9.85
N ILE A 76 9.84 -6.07 10.97
CA ILE A 76 8.50 -5.77 11.49
C ILE A 76 8.39 -4.27 11.82
N GLY A 77 9.39 -3.69 12.50
CA GLY A 77 9.42 -2.28 12.83
C GLY A 77 9.39 -1.37 11.60
N SER A 78 10.13 -1.72 10.54
CA SER A 78 10.09 -1.03 9.26
C SER A 78 8.72 -1.13 8.58
N GLY A 79 8.11 -2.32 8.59
CA GLY A 79 6.74 -2.55 8.11
C GLY A 79 5.71 -1.71 8.89
N PHE A 80 5.90 -1.57 10.20
CA PHE A 80 5.02 -0.79 11.07
C PHE A 80 5.11 0.70 10.76
N ILE A 81 6.33 1.24 10.68
CA ILE A 81 6.57 2.66 10.38
C ILE A 81 6.01 3.01 9.00
N THR A 82 6.24 2.17 8.00
CA THR A 82 5.76 2.40 6.62
C THR A 82 4.24 2.35 6.54
N THR A 83 3.61 1.39 7.23
CA THR A 83 2.14 1.30 7.38
C THR A 83 1.58 2.56 8.05
N LEU A 84 2.20 3.00 9.15
CA LEU A 84 1.75 4.17 9.90
C LEU A 84 1.91 5.46 9.08
N CYS A 85 3.04 5.64 8.41
CA CYS A 85 3.25 6.75 7.48
C CYS A 85 2.20 6.75 6.35
N ALA A 86 1.90 5.60 5.75
CA ALA A 86 0.89 5.50 4.71
C ALA A 86 -0.52 5.83 5.23
N GLY A 87 -0.88 5.32 6.41
CA GLY A 87 -2.16 5.59 7.07
C GLY A 87 -2.34 7.06 7.49
N LEU A 88 -1.26 7.74 7.89
CA LEU A 88 -1.29 9.17 8.20
C LEU A 88 -1.30 10.06 6.95
N LEU A 89 -0.57 9.68 5.89
CA LEU A 89 -0.53 10.46 4.66
C LEU A 89 -1.88 10.44 3.92
N TYR A 90 -2.60 9.31 3.97
CA TYR A 90 -3.85 9.15 3.25
C TYR A 90 -4.90 10.24 3.56
N PRO A 91 -5.33 10.46 4.82
CA PRO A 91 -6.31 11.50 5.14
C PRO A 91 -5.76 12.90 4.87
N PHE A 92 -4.45 13.11 4.99
CA PHE A 92 -3.83 14.40 4.68
C PHE A 92 -3.94 14.73 3.19
N ILE A 93 -3.67 13.75 2.31
CA ILE A 93 -3.81 13.90 0.86
C ILE A 93 -5.27 14.11 0.48
N LEU A 94 -6.18 13.30 1.04
CA LEU A 94 -7.62 13.40 0.78
C LEU A 94 -8.14 14.80 1.14
N ASN A 95 -7.79 15.31 2.33
CA ASN A 95 -8.18 16.65 2.77
C ASN A 95 -7.55 17.76 1.91
N ALA A 96 -6.29 17.60 1.50
CA ALA A 96 -5.61 18.56 0.62
C ALA A 96 -6.24 18.62 -0.78
N GLN A 97 -6.77 17.49 -1.28
CA GLN A 97 -7.52 17.45 -2.55
C GLN A 97 -8.85 18.17 -2.41
N GLN A 98 -9.63 17.89 -1.35
CA GLN A 98 -10.94 18.48 -1.12
C GLN A 98 -10.89 20.00 -0.92
N THR A 99 -9.82 20.50 -0.30
CA THR A 99 -9.60 21.94 -0.07
C THR A 99 -8.96 22.66 -1.27
N GLY A 100 -8.64 21.94 -2.35
CA GLY A 100 -7.98 22.51 -3.53
C GLY A 100 -6.57 23.03 -3.28
N ASN A 101 -5.96 22.70 -2.14
CA ASN A 101 -4.69 23.28 -1.68
C ASN A 101 -3.46 22.44 -2.11
N LEU A 102 -3.67 21.52 -3.05
CA LEU A 102 -2.68 20.58 -3.51
C LEU A 102 -1.77 21.25 -4.56
N LYS A 103 -0.77 22.00 -4.06
CA LYS A 103 0.16 22.78 -4.89
C LYS A 103 0.98 21.93 -5.86
N ASP A 104 1.23 20.65 -5.56
CA ASP A 104 2.13 19.81 -6.37
C ASP A 104 1.68 18.34 -6.43
N ARG A 105 0.67 18.06 -7.28
CA ARG A 105 0.14 16.69 -7.48
C ARG A 105 1.23 15.68 -7.86
N LYS A 106 2.23 16.09 -8.65
CA LYS A 106 3.33 15.21 -9.09
C LYS A 106 4.22 14.76 -7.94
N PHE A 107 4.50 15.63 -6.98
CA PHE A 107 5.26 15.29 -5.79
C PHE A 107 4.50 14.29 -4.90
N VAL A 108 3.18 14.48 -4.75
CA VAL A 108 2.32 13.58 -3.98
C VAL A 108 2.26 12.20 -4.61
N ILE A 109 2.04 12.10 -5.93
CA ILE A 109 2.04 10.81 -6.64
C ILE A 109 3.38 10.09 -6.47
N LYS A 110 4.51 10.78 -6.61
CA LYS A 110 5.85 10.19 -6.37
C LYS A 110 6.01 9.66 -4.95
N SER A 111 5.53 10.41 -3.96
CA SER A 111 5.62 10.04 -2.54
C SER A 111 4.75 8.81 -2.23
N ILE A 112 3.53 8.78 -2.76
CA ILE A 112 2.62 7.62 -2.66
C ILE A 112 3.26 6.38 -3.29
N PHE A 113 3.80 6.52 -4.50
CA PHE A 113 4.40 5.39 -5.22
C PHE A 113 5.65 4.87 -4.52
N LEU A 114 6.48 5.76 -3.98
CA LEU A 114 7.67 5.39 -3.21
C LEU A 114 7.29 4.66 -1.92
N LEU A 115 6.31 5.15 -1.16
CA LEU A 115 5.81 4.47 0.05
C LEU A 115 5.19 3.11 -0.27
N PHE A 116 4.45 3.01 -1.37
CA PHE A 116 3.89 1.75 -1.85
C PHE A 116 5.00 0.74 -2.18
N LEU A 117 6.04 1.14 -2.93
CA LEU A 117 7.17 0.28 -3.26
C LEU A 117 7.94 -0.17 -2.01
N ILE A 118 8.15 0.74 -1.05
CA ILE A 118 8.80 0.39 0.21
C ILE A 118 7.96 -0.62 0.99
N SER A 119 6.64 -0.39 1.12
CA SER A 119 5.73 -1.32 1.80
C SER A 119 5.69 -2.68 1.12
N LEU A 120 5.68 -2.71 -0.22
CA LEU A 120 5.71 -3.95 -0.99
C LEU A 120 7.04 -4.69 -0.79
N GLY A 121 8.16 -3.97 -0.74
CA GLY A 121 9.47 -4.54 -0.45
C GLY A 121 9.59 -5.09 0.97
N THR A 122 9.13 -4.37 1.98
CA THR A 122 9.12 -4.85 3.38
C THR A 122 8.18 -6.04 3.53
N SER A 123 7.01 -6.01 2.88
CA SER A 123 6.04 -7.11 2.85
C SER A 123 6.66 -8.39 2.24
N PHE A 124 7.38 -8.25 1.13
CA PHE A 124 8.11 -9.36 0.50
C PHE A 124 9.18 -9.96 1.43
N ILE A 125 9.97 -9.12 2.10
CA ILE A 125 11.01 -9.56 3.03
C ILE A 125 10.37 -10.27 4.24
N CYS A 126 9.32 -9.70 4.82
CA CYS A 126 8.56 -10.33 5.91
C CYS A 126 8.05 -11.71 5.51
N LYS A 127 7.46 -11.84 4.31
CA LYS A 127 6.96 -13.13 3.83
C LYS A 127 8.08 -14.14 3.56
N ALA A 128 9.22 -13.68 3.07
CA ALA A 128 10.39 -14.53 2.85
C ALA A 128 11.00 -15.05 4.15
N ILE A 129 10.90 -14.28 5.24
CA ILE A 129 11.40 -14.68 6.56
C ILE A 129 10.40 -15.58 7.30
N SER A 130 9.10 -15.45 7.03
CA SER A 130 8.05 -16.29 7.66
C SER A 130 7.85 -17.66 6.99
N LEU A 131 8.66 -18.02 6.00
CA LEU A 131 8.51 -19.22 5.16
C LEU A 131 9.65 -20.19 5.43
#